data_AF-A0AAV4QSY5-F1
#
_entry.id   AF-A0AAV4QSY5-F1
#
_cell.length_a   1.000
_cell.length_b   1.000
_cell.length_c   1.000
_cell.angle_alpha   90.00
_cell.angle_beta   90.00
_cell.angle_gamma   90.00
#
_symmetry.space_group_name_H-M   'P 1'
#
loop_
_entity.id
_entity.type
_entity.pdbx_description
1 polymer ?
#
loop_
_entity_poly.entity_id
_entity_poly.type
_entity_poly.pdbx_seq_one_letter_code
_entity_poly.pdbx_strand_id
1 'polypeptide(L)'
;MAHLNIEEHSNTYLLNSLVKKSSVPAFSRAGQAEAKPQRIFWLSVLLMCLCGCGYETNRFLGIFIQYPVLIDVETENSGTLNFPAVTVCNLNRVADYYSECFENNKTWSACTQESLF
;
A
#
# COMPACT_ATOMS: atom_id res chain seq x y z
N MET A 1 -3.16 36.04 -41.04
CA MET A 1 -4.50 35.90 -40.43
C MET A 1 -5.32 34.72 -41.00
N ALA A 2 -5.14 34.29 -42.26
CA ALA A 2 -5.88 33.15 -42.82
C ALA A 2 -5.44 31.75 -42.30
N HIS A 3 -4.15 31.55 -41.97
CA HIS A 3 -3.64 30.25 -41.52
C HIS A 3 -4.17 29.80 -40.15
N LEU A 4 -4.40 30.73 -39.21
CA LEU A 4 -4.93 30.41 -37.88
C LEU A 4 -6.40 29.92 -37.92
N ASN A 5 -7.21 30.46 -38.85
CA ASN A 5 -8.60 30.05 -39.01
C ASN A 5 -8.74 28.62 -39.58
N ILE A 6 -7.79 28.17 -40.40
CA ILE A 6 -7.84 26.82 -41.00
C ILE A 6 -7.48 25.76 -39.96
N GLU A 7 -6.51 26.05 -39.09
CA GLU A 7 -6.10 25.14 -38.02
C GLU A 7 -7.17 25.00 -36.94
N GLU A 8 -7.81 26.10 -36.52
CA GLU A 8 -8.97 26.04 -35.60
C GLU A 8 -10.13 25.24 -36.20
N HIS A 9 -10.46 25.47 -37.48
CA HIS A 9 -11.58 24.77 -38.12
C HIS A 9 -11.30 23.26 -38.29
N SER A 10 -10.04 22.90 -38.56
CA SER A 10 -9.58 21.50 -38.61
C SER A 10 -9.67 20.82 -37.24
N ASN A 11 -9.16 21.49 -36.20
CA ASN A 11 -9.20 20.97 -34.82
C ASN A 11 -10.64 20.81 -34.33
N THR A 12 -11.52 21.76 -34.64
CA THR A 12 -12.93 21.69 -34.25
C THR A 12 -13.66 20.56 -34.97
N TYR A 13 -13.35 20.32 -36.25
CA TYR A 13 -13.91 19.21 -37.01
C TYR A 13 -13.43 17.86 -36.47
N LEU A 14 -12.12 17.74 -36.19
CA LEU A 14 -11.54 16.55 -35.58
C LEU A 14 -12.12 16.26 -34.21
N LEU A 15 -12.21 17.25 -33.31
CA LEU A 15 -12.80 17.08 -31.99
C LEU A 15 -14.26 16.62 -32.05
N ASN A 16 -15.08 17.21 -32.93
CA ASN A 16 -16.46 16.76 -33.10
C ASN A 16 -16.53 15.32 -33.64
N SER A 17 -15.62 14.94 -34.53
CA SER A 17 -15.53 13.56 -35.04
C SER A 17 -15.12 12.56 -33.95
N LEU A 18 -14.19 12.95 -33.07
CA LEU A 18 -13.70 12.13 -31.96
C LEU A 18 -14.77 11.95 -30.89
N VAL A 19 -15.46 13.03 -30.51
CA VAL A 19 -16.55 13.02 -29.54
C VAL A 19 -17.68 12.09 -30.02
N LYS A 20 -18.06 12.18 -31.30
CA LYS A 20 -19.09 11.31 -31.89
C LYS A 20 -18.69 9.84 -31.96
N LYS A 21 -17.42 9.54 -32.25
CA LYS A 21 -16.89 8.15 -32.39
C LYS A 21 -16.40 7.53 -31.09
N SER A 22 -16.41 8.27 -29.98
CA SER A 22 -15.97 7.76 -28.69
C SER A 22 -16.85 6.60 -28.18
N SER A 23 -16.22 5.63 -27.52
CA SER A 23 -16.92 4.52 -26.84
C SER A 23 -17.59 4.94 -25.53
N VAL A 24 -17.30 6.16 -25.06
CA VAL A 24 -17.87 6.72 -23.84
C VAL A 24 -19.28 7.23 -24.14
N PRO A 25 -20.33 6.64 -23.53
CA PRO A 25 -21.72 6.98 -23.86
C PRO A 25 -22.01 8.48 -23.68
N ALA A 26 -21.45 9.11 -22.66
CA ALA A 26 -21.66 10.53 -22.37
C ALA A 26 -21.08 11.45 -23.47
N PHE A 27 -19.91 11.13 -24.04
CA PHE A 27 -19.34 11.90 -25.14
C PHE A 27 -20.13 11.72 -26.44
N SER A 28 -20.52 10.49 -26.78
CA SER A 28 -21.34 10.23 -27.98
C SER A 28 -22.71 10.91 -27.90
N ARG A 29 -23.37 10.87 -26.73
CA ARG A 29 -24.67 11.54 -26.49
C ARG A 29 -24.54 13.06 -26.47
N ALA A 30 -23.48 13.62 -25.89
CA ALA A 30 -23.23 15.07 -25.91
C ALA A 30 -22.94 15.60 -27.33
N GLY A 31 -22.32 14.79 -28.20
CA GLY A 31 -22.07 15.14 -29.61
C GLY A 31 -23.27 14.97 -30.55
N GLN A 32 -24.29 14.21 -30.14
CA GLN A 32 -25.55 14.01 -30.88
C GLN A 32 -26.70 14.92 -30.40
N ALA A 33 -26.58 15.53 -29.22
CA ALA A 33 -27.62 16.39 -28.66
C ALA A 33 -27.71 17.73 -29.40
N GLU A 34 -28.86 18.00 -30.03
CA GLU A 34 -29.15 19.27 -30.71
C GLU A 34 -29.58 20.38 -29.74
N ALA A 35 -30.19 20.01 -28.61
CA ALA A 35 -30.67 20.95 -27.60
C ALA A 35 -29.59 21.29 -26.56
N LYS A 36 -29.33 22.59 -26.36
CA LYS A 36 -28.39 23.12 -25.35
C LYS A 36 -28.55 22.50 -23.93
N PRO A 37 -29.76 22.34 -23.35
CA PRO A 37 -29.89 21.80 -21.98
C PRO A 37 -29.53 20.30 -21.90
N GLN A 38 -29.87 19.50 -22.92
CA GLN A 38 -29.54 18.08 -22.95
C GLN A 38 -28.03 17.87 -23.03
N ARG A 39 -27.34 18.71 -23.80
CA ARG A 39 -25.87 18.69 -23.88
C ARG A 39 -25.22 19.02 -22.53
N ILE A 40 -25.75 20.01 -21.81
CA ILE A 40 -25.27 20.39 -20.47
C ILE A 40 -25.46 19.24 -19.48
N PHE A 41 -26.62 18.57 -19.50
CA PHE A 41 -26.87 17.41 -18.64
C PHE A 41 -25.87 16.27 -18.87
N TRP A 42 -25.60 15.90 -20.12
CA TRP A 42 -24.63 14.85 -20.41
C TRP A 42 -23.20 15.24 -20.02
N LEU A 43 -22.84 16.52 -20.18
CA LEU A 43 -21.55 17.03 -19.70
C LEU A 43 -21.45 17.03 -18.17
N SER A 44 -22.52 17.37 -17.45
CA SER A 44 -22.51 17.32 -15.98
C SER A 44 -22.39 15.90 -15.46
N VAL A 45 -23.07 14.94 -16.10
CA VAL A 45 -22.94 13.52 -15.78
C VAL A 45 -21.51 13.05 -16.02
N LEU A 46 -20.90 13.42 -17.14
CA LEU A 46 -19.51 13.08 -17.46
C LEU A 46 -18.55 13.65 -16.40
N LEU A 47 -18.72 14.92 -16.04
CA LEU A 47 -17.90 15.58 -15.02
C LEU A 47 -18.04 14.89 -13.65
N MET A 48 -19.27 14.58 -13.24
CA MET A 48 -19.54 13.88 -11.98
C MET A 48 -18.88 12.51 -11.96
N CYS A 49 -18.96 11.74 -13.05
CA CYS A 49 -18.28 10.46 -13.17
C CYS A 49 -16.76 10.60 -13.10
N LEU A 50 -16.16 11.58 -13.79
CA LEU A 50 -14.70 11.81 -13.74
C LEU A 50 -14.24 12.17 -12.33
N CYS A 51 -14.96 13.06 -11.64
CA CYS A 51 -14.67 13.41 -10.25
C CYS A 51 -14.78 12.20 -9.33
N GLY A 52 -15.84 11.40 -9.45
CA GLY A 52 -16.03 10.18 -8.68
C GLY A 52 -14.92 9.15 -8.92
N CYS A 53 -14.59 8.88 -10.17
CA CYS A 53 -13.50 7.99 -10.55
C CYS A 53 -12.15 8.48 -10.01
N GLY A 54 -11.87 9.78 -10.12
CA GLY A 54 -10.65 10.39 -9.59
C GLY A 54 -10.55 10.29 -8.07
N TYR A 55 -11.66 10.52 -7.36
CA TYR A 55 -11.72 10.39 -5.90
C TYR A 55 -11.46 8.95 -5.44
N GLU A 56 -12.17 7.99 -6.02
CA GLU A 56 -11.99 6.58 -5.68
C GLU A 56 -10.58 6.10 -6.03
N THR A 57 -10.05 6.48 -7.19
CA THR A 57 -8.68 6.13 -7.58
C THR A 57 -7.67 6.63 -6.56
N ASN A 58 -7.77 7.89 -6.11
CA ASN A 58 -6.88 8.43 -5.07
C ASN A 58 -7.01 7.67 -3.75
N ARG A 59 -8.24 7.31 -3.36
CA ARG A 59 -8.50 6.53 -2.14
C ARG A 59 -7.83 5.16 -2.21
N PHE A 60 -8.04 4.42 -3.29
CA PHE A 60 -7.42 3.12 -3.52
C PHE A 60 -5.89 3.21 -3.62
N LEU A 61 -5.38 4.25 -4.29
CA LEU A 61 -3.94 4.47 -4.41
C LEU A 61 -3.31 4.76 -3.05
N GLY A 62 -3.99 5.51 -2.18
CA GLY A 62 -3.55 5.73 -0.81
C GLY A 62 -3.42 4.44 -0.01
N ILE A 63 -4.40 3.54 -0.13
CA ILE A 63 -4.34 2.21 0.50
C ILE A 63 -3.22 1.36 -0.11
N PHE A 64 -3.05 1.39 -1.43
CA PHE A 64 -1.99 0.64 -2.12
C PHE A 64 -0.59 1.07 -1.66
N ILE A 65 -0.33 2.37 -1.55
CA ILE A 65 0.96 2.91 -1.11
C ILE A 65 1.25 2.61 0.36
N GLN A 66 0.23 2.34 1.18
CA GLN A 66 0.42 1.93 2.57
C GLN A 66 0.93 0.49 2.73
N TYR A 67 0.97 -0.31 1.65
CA TYR A 67 1.38 -1.72 1.65
C TYR A 67 0.81 -2.50 2.86
N PRO A 68 -0.52 -2.49 3.09
CA PRO A 68 -1.09 -3.23 4.21
C PRO A 68 -0.86 -4.73 4.02
N VAL A 69 -0.18 -5.35 4.98
CA VAL A 69 0.02 -6.81 5.00
C VAL A 69 -1.18 -7.45 5.67
N LEU A 70 -1.90 -8.28 4.92
CA LEU A 70 -2.98 -9.12 5.43
C LEU A 70 -2.35 -10.44 5.88
N ILE A 71 -2.38 -10.71 7.19
CA ILE A 71 -1.92 -11.98 7.75
C ILE A 71 -3.16 -12.84 8.00
N ASP A 72 -3.24 -13.96 7.30
CA ASP A 72 -4.25 -14.98 7.56
C ASP A 72 -3.67 -16.02 8.53
N VAL A 73 -4.32 -16.21 9.68
CA VAL A 73 -3.86 -17.13 10.72
C VAL A 73 -4.82 -18.29 10.77
N GLU A 74 -4.44 -19.37 10.11
CA GLU A 74 -5.17 -20.63 10.15
C GLU A 74 -4.52 -21.59 11.15
N THR A 75 -5.34 -22.26 11.95
CA THR A 75 -4.87 -23.27 12.90
C THR A 75 -5.01 -24.63 12.26
N GLU A 76 -3.93 -25.13 11.66
CA GLU A 76 -3.88 -26.50 11.16
C GLU A 76 -3.48 -27.47 12.26
N ASN A 77 -4.28 -28.53 12.46
CA ASN A 77 -3.93 -29.64 13.34
C ASN A 77 -3.25 -30.74 12.52
N SER A 78 -1.94 -30.61 12.32
CA SER A 78 -1.14 -31.71 11.82
C SER A 78 -0.97 -32.72 12.94
N GLY A 79 -1.56 -33.92 12.80
CA GLY A 79 -1.53 -34.99 13.82
C GLY A 79 -0.12 -35.49 14.23
N THR A 80 0.92 -34.87 13.68
CA THR A 80 2.33 -35.04 14.02
C THR A 80 3.00 -33.66 13.99
N LEU A 81 3.65 -33.26 15.10
CA LEU A 81 4.37 -32.00 15.22
C LEU A 81 5.84 -32.28 15.57
N ASN A 82 6.77 -31.54 14.97
CA ASN A 82 8.18 -31.65 15.33
C ASN A 82 8.39 -31.13 16.76
N PHE A 83 9.04 -31.93 17.59
CA PHE A 83 9.37 -31.51 18.95
C PHE A 83 10.38 -30.36 18.91
N PRO A 84 10.11 -29.20 19.56
CA PRO A 84 11.01 -28.07 19.51
C PRO A 84 12.27 -28.33 20.33
N ALA A 85 13.31 -27.53 20.08
CA ALA A 85 14.48 -27.53 20.95
C ALA A 85 14.06 -27.07 22.36
N VAL A 86 14.35 -27.89 23.36
CA VAL A 86 14.12 -27.55 24.77
C VAL A 86 15.44 -27.14 25.38
N THR A 87 15.56 -25.85 25.70
CA THR A 87 16.71 -25.32 26.43
C THR A 87 16.38 -25.28 27.92
N VAL A 88 17.07 -26.10 28.71
CA VAL A 88 16.96 -26.10 30.18
C VAL A 88 18.19 -25.43 30.76
N CYS A 89 17.99 -24.37 31.55
CA CYS A 89 19.07 -23.69 32.26
C CYS A 89 19.05 -24.08 33.74
N ASN A 90 20.23 -24.37 34.30
CA ASN A 90 20.40 -24.42 35.75
C ASN A 90 20.32 -22.99 36.30
N LEU A 91 19.45 -22.77 37.28
CA LEU A 91 19.30 -21.46 37.93
C LEU A 91 20.49 -21.10 38.84
N ASN A 92 21.34 -22.07 39.16
CA ASN A 92 22.55 -21.83 39.93
C ASN A 92 23.67 -21.25 39.04
N ARG A 93 23.67 -19.92 38.86
CA ARG A 93 24.71 -19.17 38.13
C ARG A 93 26.04 -19.10 38.88
N VAL A 94 26.05 -19.39 40.18
CA VAL A 94 27.20 -19.15 41.08
C VAL A 94 28.35 -20.13 40.83
N ALA A 95 28.04 -21.38 40.45
CA ALA A 95 29.08 -22.39 40.22
C ALA A 95 29.93 -22.10 38.99
N ASP A 96 29.32 -21.58 37.92
CA ASP A 96 30.01 -21.28 36.66
C ASP A 96 30.78 -19.95 36.74
N TYR A 97 30.13 -18.89 37.23
CA TYR A 97 30.73 -17.56 37.34
C TYR A 97 31.95 -17.52 38.28
N TYR A 98 31.95 -18.32 39.36
CA TYR A 98 33.07 -18.37 40.30
C TYR A 98 33.96 -19.61 40.13
N SER A 99 33.81 -20.38 39.04
CA SER A 99 34.62 -21.59 38.79
C SER A 99 36.13 -21.30 38.81
N GLU A 100 36.56 -20.26 38.11
CA GLU A 100 37.97 -19.82 38.05
C GLU A 100 38.50 -19.34 39.42
N CYS A 101 37.60 -18.82 40.27
CA CYS A 101 37.93 -18.39 41.62
C CYS A 101 38.22 -19.57 42.55
N PHE A 102 37.45 -20.66 42.42
CA PHE A 102 37.70 -21.90 43.13
C PHE A 102 38.98 -22.59 42.66
N GLU A 103 39.20 -22.64 41.34
CA GLU A 103 40.36 -23.33 40.76
C GLU A 103 41.70 -22.68 41.16
N ASN A 104 41.73 -21.35 41.27
CA ASN A 104 42.92 -20.60 41.63
C ASN A 104 43.05 -20.28 43.13
N ASN A 105 42.16 -20.80 43.99
CA ASN A 105 42.12 -20.53 45.43
C ASN A 105 42.19 -19.02 45.76
N LYS A 106 41.51 -18.19 44.95
CA LYS A 106 41.44 -16.74 45.14
C LYS A 106 40.58 -16.44 46.36
N THR A 107 40.88 -15.35 47.09
CA THR A 107 40.05 -14.92 48.22
C THR A 107 38.69 -14.41 47.73
N TRP A 108 37.62 -14.69 48.49
CA TRP A 108 36.25 -14.30 48.12
C TRP A 108 36.11 -12.80 47.83
N SER A 109 36.82 -11.95 48.58
CA SER A 109 36.84 -10.50 48.38
C SER A 109 37.41 -10.07 47.02
N ALA A 110 38.38 -10.81 46.48
CA ALA A 110 38.92 -10.54 45.15
C ALA A 110 37.94 -10.95 44.04
N CYS A 111 37.18 -12.02 44.26
CA CYS A 111 36.22 -12.57 43.30
C CYS A 111 34.91 -11.78 43.19
N THR A 112 34.47 -11.11 44.25
CA THR A 112 33.23 -10.31 44.25
C THR A 112 33.41 -8.89 43.71
N GLN A 113 34.64 -8.43 43.50
CA GLN A 113 34.93 -7.05 43.10
C GLN A 113 34.85 -6.84 41.57
N GLU A 114 34.87 -7.92 40.79
CA GLU A 114 34.83 -7.91 39.32
C GLU A 114 33.39 -8.04 38.76
N SER A 115 32.38 -8.19 39.63
CA SER A 115 30.96 -8.41 39.26
C SER A 115 30.08 -7.16 39.26
N LEU A 116 30.63 -5.99 39.57
CA LEU A 116 29.90 -4.73 39.77
C LEU A 116 30.08 -3.73 38.63
N PHE A 117 30.33 -4.23 37.41
CA PHE A 117 30.21 -3.49 36.15
C PHE A 117 29.51 -4.35 35.09
#